data_AF-A0A8J6PKY5-F1
#
_entry.id   AF-A0A8J6PKY5-F1
#
_cell.length_a   1.000
_cell.length_b   1.000
_cell.length_c   1.000
_cell.angle_alpha   90.00
_cell.angle_beta   90.00
_cell.angle_gamma   90.00
#
_symmetry.space_group_name_H-M   'P 1'
#
loop_
_entity.id
_entity.type
_entity.pdbx_description
1 polymer ?
#
loop_
_entity_poly.entity_id
_entity_poly.type
_entity_poly.pdbx_seq_one_letter_code
_entity_poly.pdbx_strand_id
1 'polypeptide(L)'
;MELLNFIFRLGVVFAIFGFIWGLIHVGIRLLTIGRQRQTAEIYILKAVQYLLLVNVTFLICYDQNIKGLDVTSQLVFGSIILLMYFVGKFQNRRNKQQLFKLYTNGMLQTDFGFNVRAEIAVIVLSLAVFVLFWFYPQWAENPVSLWFQSSILNIEDTPIFGFIFKVIGFFFLLNILVKVINSIMMLLSGRAFQNNQQTNNRQDDNHFDDFEEIN
;
A
#
# COMPACT_ATOMS: atom_id res chain seq x y z
N MET A 1 -3.96 -24.83 -9.08
CA MET A 1 -2.69 -24.86 -8.31
C MET A 1 -1.71 -23.79 -8.80
N GLU A 2 -1.53 -23.61 -10.11
CA GLU A 2 -0.56 -22.64 -10.67
C GLU A 2 -0.84 -21.18 -10.30
N LEU A 3 -2.10 -20.74 -10.35
CA LEU A 3 -2.49 -19.38 -9.98
C LEU A 3 -2.22 -19.09 -8.49
N LEU A 4 -2.48 -20.04 -7.59
CA LEU A 4 -2.22 -19.86 -6.16
C LEU A 4 -0.71 -19.81 -5.87
N ASN A 5 0.08 -20.63 -6.57
CA ASN A 5 1.54 -20.57 -6.50
C ASN A 5 2.08 -19.23 -7.01
N PHE A 6 1.51 -18.70 -8.10
CA PHE A 6 1.85 -17.38 -8.63
C PHE A 6 1.50 -16.24 -7.65
N ILE A 7 0.29 -16.27 -7.09
CA ILE A 7 -0.16 -15.33 -6.04
C ILE A 7 0.79 -15.38 -4.85
N PHE A 8 1.12 -16.57 -4.37
CA PHE A 8 2.02 -16.77 -3.25
C PHE A 8 3.41 -16.19 -3.54
N ARG A 9 3.98 -16.52 -4.70
CA ARG A 9 5.29 -16.00 -5.14
C ARG A 9 5.29 -14.48 -5.22
N LEU A 10 4.27 -13.86 -5.82
CA LEU A 10 4.13 -12.40 -5.84
C LEU A 10 4.05 -11.81 -4.43
N GLY A 11 3.39 -12.48 -3.49
CA GLY A 11 3.39 -12.09 -2.08
C GLY A 11 4.79 -12.08 -1.47
N VAL A 12 5.61 -13.09 -1.77
CA VAL A 12 7.02 -13.17 -1.34
C VAL A 12 7.84 -12.03 -1.96
N VAL A 13 7.70 -11.80 -3.26
CA VAL A 13 8.34 -10.70 -4.00
C VAL A 13 8.01 -9.35 -3.37
N PHE A 14 6.73 -9.10 -3.05
CA PHE A 14 6.30 -7.86 -2.41
C PHE A 14 6.84 -7.69 -1.00
N ALA A 15 6.99 -8.79 -0.26
CA ALA A 15 7.61 -8.77 1.07
C ALA A 15 9.11 -8.43 0.97
N ILE A 16 9.85 -9.05 0.04
CA ILE A 16 11.27 -8.77 -0.19
C ILE A 16 11.46 -7.32 -0.66
N PHE A 17 10.68 -6.86 -1.64
CA PHE A 17 10.71 -5.47 -2.08
C PHE A 17 10.46 -4.50 -0.92
N GLY A 18 9.43 -4.78 -0.10
CA GLY A 18 9.11 -3.98 1.07
C GLY A 18 10.25 -3.92 2.07
N PHE A 19 10.97 -5.02 2.25
CA PHE A 19 12.15 -5.11 3.10
C PHE A 19 13.33 -4.30 2.55
N ILE A 20 13.71 -4.50 1.28
CA ILE A 20 14.80 -3.74 0.63
C ILE A 20 14.51 -2.23 0.70
N TRP A 21 13.28 -1.83 0.36
CA TRP A 21 12.90 -0.43 0.46
C TRP A 21 12.91 0.08 1.91
N GLY A 22 12.56 -0.77 2.87
CA GLY A 22 12.68 -0.48 4.30
C GLY A 22 14.11 -0.12 4.71
N LEU A 23 15.10 -0.89 4.24
CA LEU A 23 16.52 -0.62 4.46
C LEU A 23 16.95 0.71 3.84
N ILE A 24 16.54 0.98 2.60
CA ILE A 24 16.81 2.26 1.93
C ILE A 24 16.22 3.42 2.75
N HIS A 25 14.98 3.29 3.21
CA HIS A 25 14.34 4.34 3.99
C HIS A 25 15.05 4.60 5.34
N VAL A 26 15.54 3.54 6.00
CA VAL A 26 16.37 3.67 7.20
C VAL A 26 17.70 4.35 6.86
N GLY A 27 18.38 3.93 5.80
CA GLY A 27 19.64 4.55 5.36
C GLY A 27 19.49 6.04 5.09
N ILE A 28 18.49 6.44 4.32
CA ILE A 28 18.23 7.86 4.06
C ILE A 28 17.91 8.57 5.39
N ARG A 29 17.13 7.95 6.30
CA ARG A 29 16.79 8.55 7.60
C ARG A 29 18.03 8.79 8.46
N LEU A 30 18.97 7.83 8.50
CA LEU A 30 20.25 7.98 9.19
C LEU A 30 21.07 9.14 8.62
N LEU A 31 21.07 9.31 7.29
CA LEU A 31 21.77 10.40 6.62
C LEU A 31 21.12 11.79 6.80
N THR A 32 19.83 11.86 7.15
CA THR A 32 19.11 13.13 7.38
C THR A 32 18.83 13.42 8.85
N ILE A 33 19.52 12.75 9.77
CA ILE A 33 19.43 13.06 11.21
C ILE A 33 19.77 14.56 11.41
N GLY A 34 18.82 15.32 11.96
CA GLY A 34 18.96 16.75 12.22
C GLY A 34 18.17 17.68 11.28
N ARG A 35 17.58 17.20 10.18
CA ARG A 35 16.70 18.00 9.30
C ARG A 35 15.25 17.51 9.36
N GLN A 36 14.31 18.42 9.66
CA GLN A 36 12.87 18.16 9.45
C GLN A 36 12.65 18.00 7.95
N ARG A 37 12.31 16.78 7.50
CA ARG A 37 12.06 16.51 6.08
C ARG A 37 10.85 17.30 5.62
N GLN A 38 11.02 18.06 4.54
CA GLN A 38 9.93 18.78 3.91
C GLN A 38 8.91 17.77 3.37
N THR A 39 7.61 18.07 3.51
CA THR A 39 6.51 17.20 3.08
C THR A 39 6.68 16.70 1.64
N ALA A 40 7.19 17.54 0.74
CA ALA A 40 7.46 17.20 -0.66
C ALA A 40 8.49 16.06 -0.83
N GLU A 41 9.56 16.05 -0.03
CA GLU A 41 10.63 15.04 -0.11
C GLU A 41 10.08 13.64 0.24
N ILE A 42 9.20 13.56 1.25
CA ILE A 42 8.53 12.32 1.65
C ILE A 42 7.62 11.79 0.54
N TYR A 43 6.92 12.68 -0.18
CA TYR A 43 6.05 12.31 -1.28
C TYR A 43 6.80 11.85 -2.51
N ILE A 44 7.90 12.51 -2.87
CA ILE A 44 8.76 12.10 -3.99
C ILE A 44 9.32 10.71 -3.72
N LEU A 45 9.85 10.46 -2.52
CA LEU A 45 10.39 9.16 -2.14
C LEU A 45 9.33 8.06 -2.25
N LYS A 46 8.09 8.38 -1.89
CA LYS A 46 6.96 7.46 -1.96
C LYS A 46 6.50 7.21 -3.40
N ALA A 47 6.52 8.24 -4.26
CA ALA A 47 6.22 8.11 -5.68
C ALA A 47 7.26 7.19 -6.36
N VAL A 48 8.55 7.43 -6.09
CA VAL A 48 9.64 6.56 -6.58
C VAL A 48 9.44 5.12 -6.09
N GLN A 49 9.09 4.93 -4.81
CA GLN A 49 8.79 3.59 -4.29
C GLN A 49 7.69 2.88 -5.10
N TYR A 50 6.58 3.56 -5.37
CA TYR A 50 5.42 2.92 -5.98
C TYR A 50 5.65 2.68 -7.47
N LEU A 51 6.33 3.61 -8.16
CA LEU A 51 6.74 3.44 -9.55
C LEU A 51 7.74 2.28 -9.71
N LEU A 52 8.73 2.17 -8.83
CA LEU A 52 9.66 1.05 -8.87
C LEU A 52 8.97 -0.28 -8.57
N LEU A 53 8.04 -0.31 -7.61
CA LEU A 53 7.28 -1.51 -7.32
C LEU A 53 6.48 -1.98 -8.54
N VAL A 54 5.75 -1.06 -9.18
CA VAL A 54 4.99 -1.33 -10.42
C VAL A 54 5.89 -1.92 -11.48
N ASN A 55 7.05 -1.28 -11.70
CA ASN A 55 7.98 -1.66 -12.74
C ASN A 55 8.58 -3.05 -12.49
N VAL A 56 9.08 -3.30 -11.28
CA VAL A 56 9.61 -4.61 -10.88
C VAL A 56 8.53 -5.71 -10.96
N THR A 57 7.29 -5.39 -10.57
CA THR A 57 6.17 -6.33 -10.69
C THR A 57 5.90 -6.68 -12.15
N PHE A 58 5.91 -5.69 -13.03
CA PHE A 58 5.75 -5.89 -14.48
C PHE A 58 6.88 -6.76 -15.03
N LEU A 59 8.15 -6.46 -14.72
CA LEU A 59 9.29 -7.28 -15.16
C LEU A 59 9.18 -8.73 -14.70
N ILE A 60 8.81 -8.97 -13.44
CA ILE A 60 8.65 -10.33 -12.91
C ILE A 60 7.49 -11.07 -13.59
N CYS A 61 6.41 -10.37 -13.95
CA CYS A 61 5.28 -10.98 -14.67
C CYS A 61 5.58 -11.19 -16.16
N TYR A 62 6.48 -10.40 -16.75
CA TYR A 62 6.83 -10.46 -18.17
C TYR A 62 7.93 -11.49 -18.47
N ASP A 63 8.95 -11.56 -17.61
CA ASP A 63 10.15 -12.38 -17.80
C ASP A 63 9.94 -13.87 -17.42
N GLN A 64 8.97 -14.16 -16.55
CA GLN A 64 8.83 -15.49 -15.96
C GLN A 64 7.79 -16.32 -16.72
N ASN A 65 8.24 -17.16 -17.65
CA ASN A 65 7.40 -18.20 -18.28
C ASN A 65 7.05 -19.31 -17.26
N ILE A 66 6.07 -19.07 -16.40
CA ILE A 66 5.45 -20.15 -15.63
C ILE A 66 4.75 -21.10 -16.61
N LYS A 67 5.26 -22.33 -16.70
CA LYS A 67 4.68 -23.41 -17.52
C LYS A 67 3.20 -23.56 -17.19
N GLY A 68 2.32 -23.26 -18.16
CA GLY A 68 0.86 -23.45 -18.06
C GLY A 68 0.00 -22.19 -18.14
N LEU A 69 0.56 -20.99 -17.93
CA LEU A 69 -0.16 -19.71 -18.00
C LEU A 69 0.41 -18.82 -19.10
N ASP A 70 -0.45 -18.38 -20.02
CA ASP A 70 -0.10 -17.37 -21.03
C ASP A 70 0.37 -16.07 -20.37
N VAL A 71 1.34 -15.40 -20.98
CA VAL A 71 1.96 -14.15 -20.48
C VAL A 71 0.89 -13.10 -20.19
N THR A 72 -0.13 -13.03 -21.04
CA THR A 72 -1.31 -12.17 -20.88
C THR A 72 -2.03 -12.41 -19.56
N SER A 73 -2.26 -13.68 -19.20
CA SER A 73 -2.98 -14.06 -17.99
C SER A 73 -2.15 -13.73 -16.75
N GLN A 74 -0.84 -13.96 -16.80
CA GLN A 74 0.07 -13.62 -15.70
C GLN A 74 0.11 -12.12 -15.43
N LEU A 75 0.16 -11.30 -16.49
CA LEU A 75 0.11 -9.84 -16.36
C LEU A 75 -1.24 -9.36 -15.78
N VAL A 76 -2.36 -9.95 -16.21
CA VAL A 76 -3.69 -9.60 -15.66
C VAL A 76 -3.76 -9.95 -14.17
N PHE A 77 -3.39 -11.17 -13.77
CA PHE A 77 -3.41 -11.56 -12.37
C PHE A 77 -2.42 -10.74 -11.53
N GLY A 78 -1.21 -10.49 -12.07
CA GLY A 78 -0.22 -9.63 -11.45
C GLY A 78 -0.76 -8.22 -11.20
N SER A 79 -1.50 -7.66 -12.16
CA SER A 79 -2.13 -6.34 -12.03
C SER A 79 -3.18 -6.31 -10.92
N ILE A 80 -3.99 -7.37 -10.79
CA ILE A 80 -5.03 -7.50 -9.74
C ILE A 80 -4.36 -7.59 -8.37
N ILE A 81 -3.32 -8.40 -8.25
CA ILE A 81 -2.59 -8.60 -6.97
C ILE A 81 -1.85 -7.32 -6.57
N LEU A 82 -1.29 -6.59 -7.54
CA LEU A 82 -0.68 -5.28 -7.33
C LEU A 82 -1.71 -4.23 -6.85
N LEU A 83 -2.90 -4.23 -7.46
CA LEU A 83 -4.01 -3.39 -7.02
C LEU A 83 -4.42 -3.74 -5.58
N MET A 84 -4.59 -5.03 -5.27
CA MET A 84 -4.86 -5.50 -3.90
C MET A 84 -3.78 -5.06 -2.92
N TYR A 85 -2.51 -5.11 -3.32
CA TYR A 85 -1.39 -4.63 -2.51
C TYR A 85 -1.52 -3.13 -2.21
N PHE A 86 -1.77 -2.29 -3.21
CA PHE A 86 -1.92 -0.84 -3.01
C PHE A 86 -3.12 -0.52 -2.11
N VAL A 87 -4.25 -1.20 -2.33
CA VAL A 87 -5.46 -1.08 -1.51
C VAL A 87 -5.19 -1.46 -0.05
N GLY A 88 -4.53 -2.60 0.19
CA GLY A 88 -4.15 -3.03 1.54
C GLY A 88 -3.17 -2.07 2.22
N LYS A 89 -2.22 -1.51 1.47
CA LYS A 89 -1.24 -0.52 1.97
C LYS A 89 -1.90 0.81 2.33
N PHE A 90 -2.82 1.28 1.49
CA PHE A 90 -3.60 2.50 1.72
C PHE A 90 -4.43 2.40 3.01
N GLN A 91 -5.16 1.31 3.19
CA GLN A 91 -5.95 1.09 4.41
C GLN A 91 -5.10 1.00 5.66
N ASN A 92 -3.95 0.33 5.59
CA ASN A 92 -3.07 0.19 6.75
C ASN A 92 -2.58 1.57 7.24
N ARG A 93 -2.36 2.52 6.34
CA ARG A 93 -1.99 3.90 6.70
C ARG A 93 -3.17 4.65 7.29
N ARG A 94 -4.36 4.57 6.68
CA ARG A 94 -5.58 5.18 7.20
C ARG A 94 -5.91 4.68 8.62
N ASN A 95 -5.86 3.38 8.84
CA ASN A 95 -6.13 2.77 10.14
C ASN A 95 -5.12 3.20 11.20
N LYS A 96 -3.82 3.23 10.86
CA LYS A 96 -2.78 3.72 11.79
C LYS A 96 -3.01 5.17 12.21
N GLN A 97 -3.45 6.03 11.30
CA GLN A 97 -3.78 7.41 11.65
C GLN A 97 -5.01 7.52 12.56
N GLN A 98 -6.06 6.75 12.28
CA GLN A 98 -7.26 6.74 13.12
C GLN A 98 -6.93 6.23 14.53
N LEU A 99 -6.19 5.12 14.62
CA LEU A 99 -5.71 4.59 15.89
C LEU A 99 -4.85 5.62 16.61
N PHE A 100 -3.89 6.26 15.93
CA PHE A 100 -3.05 7.27 16.55
C PHE A 100 -3.88 8.44 17.10
N LYS A 101 -4.89 8.92 16.36
CA LYS A 101 -5.82 9.96 16.83
C LYS A 101 -6.62 9.53 18.07
N LEU A 102 -7.04 8.26 18.14
CA LEU A 102 -7.69 7.69 19.32
C LEU A 102 -6.72 7.59 20.51
N TYR A 103 -5.51 7.08 20.30
CA TYR A 103 -4.52 6.89 21.37
C TYR A 103 -3.95 8.20 21.92
N THR A 104 -3.88 9.26 21.11
CA THR A 104 -3.38 10.55 21.55
C THR A 104 -4.48 11.48 22.06
N ASN A 105 -5.74 11.04 22.13
CA ASN A 105 -6.88 11.90 22.47
C ASN A 105 -6.91 13.23 21.68
N GLY A 106 -6.34 13.24 20.47
CA GLY A 106 -6.16 14.46 19.68
C GLY A 106 -5.12 15.47 20.19
N MET A 107 -4.40 15.22 21.29
CA MET A 107 -3.39 16.13 21.86
C MET A 107 -2.11 16.22 21.01
N LEU A 108 -1.72 15.14 20.35
CA LEU A 108 -0.60 15.14 19.41
C LEU A 108 -1.17 15.02 17.99
N GLN A 109 -1.41 16.16 17.37
CA GLN A 109 -1.61 16.24 15.92
C GLN A 109 -0.25 16.22 15.23
N THR A 110 0.46 15.09 15.28
CA THR A 110 1.55 14.90 14.33
C THR A 110 0.91 14.64 12.97
N ASP A 111 0.92 15.65 12.11
CA ASP A 111 0.72 15.47 10.69
C ASP A 111 1.81 14.53 10.19
N PHE A 112 1.51 13.23 10.11
CA PHE A 112 2.39 12.21 9.53
C PHE A 112 2.58 12.40 8.01
N GLY A 113 2.58 13.65 7.50
CA GLY A 113 2.73 14.00 6.10
C GLY A 113 1.78 13.24 5.18
N PHE A 114 0.59 12.87 5.68
CA PHE A 114 -0.38 12.04 4.97
C PHE A 114 -1.58 12.90 4.59
N ASN A 115 -1.49 13.41 3.38
CA ASN A 115 -2.58 13.85 2.55
C ASN A 115 -3.13 12.64 1.76
N VAL A 116 -4.37 12.26 2.07
CA VAL A 116 -5.12 11.18 1.40
C VAL A 116 -5.15 11.38 -0.13
N ARG A 117 -5.35 12.62 -0.59
CA ARG A 117 -5.44 12.94 -2.02
C ARG A 117 -4.12 12.69 -2.73
N ALA A 118 -3.01 13.07 -2.11
CA ALA A 118 -1.69 12.83 -2.68
C ALA A 118 -1.34 11.33 -2.68
N GLU A 119 -1.76 10.56 -1.68
CA GLU A 119 -1.55 9.11 -1.72
C GLU A 119 -2.37 8.42 -2.81
N ILE A 120 -3.64 8.80 -2.96
CA ILE A 120 -4.49 8.31 -4.05
C ILE A 120 -3.88 8.71 -5.40
N ALA A 121 -3.44 9.96 -5.55
CA ALA A 121 -2.81 10.44 -6.78
C ALA A 121 -1.57 9.62 -7.15
N VAL A 122 -0.69 9.32 -6.18
CA VAL A 122 0.50 8.50 -6.42
C VAL A 122 0.12 7.06 -6.79
N ILE A 123 -0.89 6.46 -6.14
CA ILE A 123 -1.36 5.11 -6.48
C ILE A 123 -1.94 5.08 -7.90
N VAL A 124 -2.82 6.02 -8.24
CA VAL A 124 -3.46 6.11 -9.57
C VAL A 124 -2.41 6.34 -10.64
N LEU A 125 -1.45 7.24 -10.41
CA LEU A 125 -0.33 7.48 -11.32
C LEU A 125 0.50 6.21 -11.53
N SER A 126 0.77 5.47 -10.46
CA SER A 126 1.52 4.21 -10.51
C SER A 126 0.79 3.14 -11.32
N LEU A 127 -0.53 3.02 -11.15
CA LEU A 127 -1.36 2.10 -11.94
C LEU A 127 -1.44 2.52 -13.41
N ALA A 128 -1.52 3.82 -13.70
CA ALA A 128 -1.49 4.32 -15.07
C ALA A 128 -0.17 3.95 -15.76
N VAL A 129 0.96 4.06 -15.05
CA VAL A 129 2.27 3.62 -15.55
C VAL A 129 2.31 2.11 -15.81
N PHE A 130 1.69 1.28 -14.96
CA PHE A 130 1.56 -0.16 -15.22
C PHE A 130 0.84 -0.44 -16.55
N VAL A 131 -0.27 0.27 -16.79
CA VAL A 131 -1.02 0.15 -18.04
C VAL A 131 -0.19 0.64 -19.23
N LEU A 132 0.60 1.70 -19.08
CA LEU A 132 1.51 2.15 -20.14
C LEU A 132 2.58 1.10 -20.48
N PHE A 133 3.14 0.40 -19.49
CA PHE A 133 4.09 -0.69 -19.75
C PHE A 133 3.48 -1.86 -20.50
N TRP A 134 2.17 -2.09 -20.38
CA TRP A 134 1.47 -3.06 -21.21
C TRP A 134 1.61 -2.75 -22.72
N PHE A 135 1.55 -1.46 -23.10
CA PHE A 135 1.71 -1.04 -24.50
C PHE A 135 3.18 -0.86 -24.90
N TYR A 136 4.03 -0.42 -23.97
CA TYR A 136 5.45 -0.13 -24.20
C TYR A 136 6.33 -0.84 -23.15
N PRO A 137 6.54 -2.16 -23.27
CA PRO A 137 7.29 -2.95 -22.28
C PRO A 137 8.77 -2.53 -22.18
N GLN A 138 9.33 -1.96 -23.25
CA GLN A 138 10.71 -1.47 -23.33
C GLN A 138 11.02 -0.40 -22.28
N TRP A 139 10.01 0.35 -21.79
CA TRP A 139 10.20 1.40 -20.78
C TRP A 139 10.27 0.85 -19.35
N ALA A 140 9.92 -0.42 -19.16
CA ALA A 140 10.03 -1.09 -17.88
C ALA A 140 11.51 -1.45 -17.59
N GLU A 141 12.31 -1.72 -18.62
CA GLU A 141 13.71 -2.09 -18.53
C GLU A 141 14.61 -0.89 -18.18
N ASN A 142 14.68 -0.57 -16.90
CA ASN A 142 15.59 0.43 -16.34
C ASN A 142 16.66 -0.26 -15.47
N PRO A 143 17.94 0.17 -15.50
CA PRO A 143 18.98 -0.35 -14.61
C PRO A 143 18.58 -0.47 -13.13
N VAL A 144 17.82 0.50 -12.61
CA VAL A 144 17.34 0.48 -11.22
C VAL A 144 16.32 -0.64 -11.02
N SER A 145 15.36 -0.77 -11.94
CA SER A 145 14.32 -1.81 -11.88
C SER A 145 14.90 -3.21 -12.03
N LEU A 146 15.88 -3.38 -12.93
CA LEU A 146 16.63 -4.61 -13.11
C LEU A 146 17.42 -4.97 -11.85
N TRP A 147 18.12 -4.01 -11.25
CA TRP A 147 18.82 -4.24 -9.98
C TRP A 147 17.87 -4.69 -8.87
N PHE A 148 16.69 -4.08 -8.75
CA PHE A 148 15.68 -4.51 -7.78
C PHE A 148 15.15 -5.92 -8.09
N GLN A 149 14.81 -6.20 -9.35
CA GLN A 149 14.33 -7.52 -9.78
C GLN A 149 15.38 -8.60 -9.46
N SER A 150 16.62 -8.43 -9.91
CA SER A 150 17.70 -9.39 -9.65
C SER A 150 17.98 -9.52 -8.15
N SER A 151 17.95 -8.43 -7.38
CA SER A 151 18.11 -8.48 -5.92
C SER A 151 17.00 -9.29 -5.24
N ILE A 152 15.76 -9.13 -5.70
CA ILE A 152 14.63 -9.89 -5.16
C ILE A 152 14.76 -11.37 -5.50
N LEU A 153 15.07 -11.71 -6.75
CA LEU A 153 15.26 -13.10 -7.19
C LEU A 153 16.42 -13.76 -6.44
N ASN A 154 17.55 -13.08 -6.29
CA ASN A 154 18.69 -13.59 -5.53
C ASN A 154 18.32 -13.89 -4.06
N ILE A 155 17.53 -13.02 -3.42
CA ILE A 155 17.06 -13.23 -2.04
C ILE A 155 16.05 -14.38 -1.97
N GLU A 156 15.16 -14.49 -2.96
CA GLU A 156 14.17 -15.58 -3.08
C GLU A 156 14.85 -16.95 -3.24
N ASP A 157 15.90 -17.02 -4.06
CA ASP A 157 16.63 -18.25 -4.39
C ASP A 157 17.64 -18.66 -3.32
N THR A 158 18.01 -17.75 -2.41
CA THR A 158 18.94 -18.07 -1.31
C THR A 158 18.24 -18.99 -0.30
N PRO A 159 18.83 -20.15 0.11
CA PRO A 159 18.11 -21.15 0.91
C PRO A 159 17.54 -20.64 2.24
N ILE A 160 18.34 -19.94 3.04
CA ILE A 160 17.95 -19.47 4.37
C ILE A 160 17.03 -18.24 4.25
N PHE A 161 17.46 -17.22 3.50
CA PHE A 161 16.69 -15.99 3.33
C PHE A 161 15.38 -16.25 2.58
N GLY A 162 15.40 -17.04 1.51
CA GLY A 162 14.23 -17.42 0.74
C GLY A 162 13.19 -18.16 1.59
N PHE A 163 13.61 -19.04 2.51
CA PHE A 163 12.68 -19.66 3.46
C PHE A 163 12.02 -18.63 4.39
N ILE A 164 12.81 -17.73 4.99
CA ILE A 164 12.29 -16.66 5.86
C ILE A 164 11.28 -15.79 5.10
N PHE A 165 11.62 -15.37 3.88
CA PHE A 165 10.73 -14.55 3.06
C PHE A 165 9.51 -15.29 2.55
N LYS A 166 9.55 -16.61 2.35
CA LYS A 166 8.35 -17.42 2.08
C LYS A 166 7.38 -17.39 3.24
N VAL A 167 7.87 -17.54 4.48
CA VAL A 167 7.03 -17.45 5.69
C VAL A 167 6.47 -16.04 5.85
N ILE A 168 7.30 -15.00 5.72
CA ILE A 168 6.85 -13.61 5.83
C ILE A 168 5.85 -13.28 4.71
N GLY A 169 6.13 -13.71 3.48
CA GLY A 169 5.28 -13.53 2.31
C GLY A 169 3.91 -14.18 2.49
N PHE A 170 3.84 -15.37 3.11
CA PHE A 170 2.58 -16.02 3.48
C PHE A 170 1.72 -15.13 4.38
N PHE A 171 2.26 -14.69 5.52
CA PHE A 171 1.53 -13.84 6.47
C PHE A 171 1.17 -12.49 5.87
N PHE A 172 2.07 -11.92 5.08
CA PHE A 172 1.85 -10.68 4.37
C PHE A 172 0.65 -10.78 3.41
N LEU A 173 0.58 -11.86 2.64
CA LEU A 173 -0.50 -12.12 1.70
C LEU A 173 -1.83 -12.34 2.43
N LEU A 174 -1.84 -13.14 3.49
CA LEU A 174 -3.02 -13.35 4.34
C LEU A 174 -3.55 -12.03 4.90
N ASN A 175 -2.66 -11.17 5.40
CA ASN A 175 -3.03 -9.85 5.91
C ASN A 175 -3.65 -8.94 4.84
N ILE A 176 -3.10 -8.92 3.62
CA ILE A 176 -3.69 -8.16 2.51
C ILE A 176 -5.06 -8.73 2.13
N LEU A 177 -5.17 -10.05 2.02
CA LEU A 177 -6.41 -10.73 1.63
C LEU A 177 -7.54 -10.40 2.61
N VAL A 178 -7.29 -10.48 3.92
CA VAL A 178 -8.27 -10.10 4.96
C VAL A 178 -8.69 -8.63 4.82
N LYS A 179 -7.75 -7.72 4.57
CA LYS A 179 -8.06 -6.28 4.39
C LYS A 179 -8.90 -6.01 3.15
N VAL A 180 -8.59 -6.67 2.04
CA VAL A 180 -9.36 -6.55 0.79
C VAL A 180 -10.77 -7.09 0.99
N ILE A 181 -10.93 -8.27 1.61
CA ILE A 181 -12.26 -8.82 1.95
C ILE A 181 -13.05 -7.84 2.81
N ASN A 182 -12.44 -7.30 3.86
CA ASN A 182 -13.11 -6.33 4.74
C ASN A 182 -13.53 -5.06 4.00
N SER A 183 -12.77 -4.65 2.99
CA SER A 183 -13.06 -3.46 2.18
C SER A 183 -14.16 -3.68 1.18
N ILE A 184 -14.15 -4.84 0.51
CA ILE A 184 -15.25 -5.26 -0.35
C ILE A 184 -16.52 -5.39 0.49
N MET A 185 -16.43 -5.98 1.68
CA MET A 185 -17.56 -6.10 2.61
C MET A 185 -18.05 -4.72 3.09
N MET A 186 -17.15 -3.75 3.33
CA MET A 186 -17.51 -2.37 3.65
C MET A 186 -18.22 -1.64 2.50
N LEU A 187 -17.79 -1.89 1.25
CA LEU A 187 -18.44 -1.35 0.06
C LEU A 187 -19.81 -1.99 -0.17
N LEU A 188 -19.90 -3.31 -0.06
CA LEU A 188 -21.14 -4.08 -0.22
C LEU A 188 -22.17 -3.80 0.88
N SER A 189 -21.70 -3.58 2.12
CA SER A 189 -22.58 -3.23 3.25
C SER A 189 -23.08 -1.78 3.22
N GLY A 190 -22.71 -0.98 2.21
CA GLY A 190 -23.10 0.43 2.09
C GLY A 190 -22.44 1.36 3.12
N ARG A 191 -21.75 0.81 4.14
CA ARG A 191 -21.03 1.55 5.19
C ARG A 191 -19.92 2.44 4.64
N ALA A 192 -19.41 2.15 3.45
CA ALA A 192 -18.46 3.02 2.76
C ALA A 192 -19.05 4.36 2.29
N PHE A 193 -20.36 4.40 2.03
CA PHE A 193 -21.10 5.59 1.56
C PHE A 193 -21.99 6.19 2.64
N GLN A 194 -22.01 5.61 3.84
CA GLN A 194 -22.70 6.15 4.98
C GLN A 194 -21.92 7.38 5.44
N ASN A 195 -22.29 8.54 4.89
CA ASN A 195 -21.87 9.84 5.38
C ASN A 195 -22.18 9.85 6.88
N ASN A 196 -21.14 10.01 7.71
CA ASN A 196 -21.35 10.55 9.05
C ASN A 196 -21.84 11.99 8.88
N GLN A 197 -23.12 12.16 8.56
CA GLN A 197 -23.86 13.35 8.93
C GLN A 197 -24.05 13.30 10.44
N GLN A 198 -22.96 13.50 11.18
CA GLN A 198 -23.07 14.27 12.40
C GLN A 198 -23.19 15.71 11.93
N THR A 199 -24.43 16.11 11.68
CA THR A 199 -24.83 17.52 11.72
C THR A 199 -24.36 18.07 13.06
N ASN A 200 -23.29 18.85 13.02
CA ASN A 200 -23.01 19.87 14.02
C ASN A 200 -24.16 20.89 13.96
N ASN A 201 -25.29 20.58 14.59
CA ASN A 201 -26.21 21.63 15.04
C ASN A 201 -25.69 22.12 16.39
N ARG A 202 -24.61 22.90 16.35
CA ARG A 202 -24.40 23.96 17.33
C ARG A 202 -25.19 25.16 16.83
N GLN A 203 -26.49 25.15 17.10
CA GLN A 203 -27.21 26.40 17.26
C GLN A 203 -27.05 26.77 18.73
N ASP A 204 -26.17 27.73 18.97
CA ASP A 204 -26.44 28.73 20.00
C ASP A 204 -27.86 29.24 19.74
N ASP A 205 -28.75 29.11 20.70
CA ASP A 205 -29.71 30.15 21.04
C ASP A 205 -30.27 29.88 22.44
N ASN A 206 -30.04 30.87 23.30
CA ASN A 206 -30.50 30.96 24.68
C ASN A 206 -32.00 30.69 24.78
N HIS A 207 -32.41 29.71 25.59
CA HIS A 207 -33.65 29.79 26.34
C HIS A 207 -33.40 29.36 27.78
N PHE A 208 -33.59 30.33 28.66
CA PHE A 208 -33.59 30.22 30.11
C PHE A 208 -34.71 29.29 30.58
N ASP A 209 -34.38 28.54 31.64
CA ASP A 209 -35.19 28.10 32.77
C ASP A 209 -36.70 27.92 32.57
N ASP A 210 -37.17 26.69 32.75
CA ASP A 210 -38.38 26.45 33.54
C ASP A 210 -38.13 25.23 34.45
N PHE A 211 -37.98 25.53 35.75
CA PHE A 211 -38.10 24.56 36.82
C PHE A 211 -39.58 24.16 36.93
N GLU A 212 -39.88 22.87 36.92
CA GLU A 212 -41.13 22.35 37.49
C GLU A 212 -40.84 21.16 38.41
N GLU A 213 -41.63 21.09 39.47
CA GLU A 213 -41.23 20.72 40.82
C GLU A 213 -41.20 19.22 41.12
N ILE A 214 -40.51 18.91 42.22
CA ILE A 214 -40.47 17.63 42.91
C ILE A 214 -41.85 17.31 43.49
N ASN A 215 -42.36 16.10 43.24
CA ASN A 215 -43.10 15.32 44.25
C ASN A 215 -42.91 13.81 44.02
#